data_AF-A0AB37NQW5-F1
#
_entry.id   AF-A0AB37NQW5-F1
#
_cell.length_a   1.000
_cell.length_b   1.000
_cell.length_c   1.000
_cell.angle_alpha   90.00
_cell.angle_beta   90.00
_cell.angle_gamma   90.00
#
_symmetry.space_group_name_H-M   'P 1'
#
loop_
_entity.id
_entity.type
_entity.pdbx_description
1 polymer ?
#
loop_
_entity_poly.entity_id
_entity_poly.type
_entity_poly.pdbx_seq_one_letter_code
_entity_poly.pdbx_strand_id
1 'polypeptide(L)'
;MKNVRKLGLMTILFWMFLSVQAFAADLEPPMISLEKEQRVFTSGEVISFHVKNPEELKIVLVNEHGQRKLLDGETYTVTDWDLDGNYQAEFYQADISKPVVTVEDLFEVKQLEEVAKDETAPSLKMIEITHDEDVLPTSVLYASAELDDAESGVKQAILLVHSKSNESEMELIRNNYTGEFDAEIPLEKFQLGEELTFQLQLVDFAENEITLDLENTIQLYEPKAPVLSYDGSDITNVQKKIGQVGNRIELTLDKYTTEFPELETENGKTIPLLWQKTATEWKGSLALTTELSGEIIHIQEMNQYMLVRATSEPFGDIQLINNSILTGTIHPDFTFISNLYVEVNGQNFPIKRTDNSFTSAEITTTGKITLHWTDWDGQVFSKQMNQEIKPVIEMPDKETIAPPSVIPKEKESLLTSPDPKPSVESHENTPKKQEKKETSTKNKSSSIPFWIPALMIIGVIIFSGNRAMK
;
A
#
# COMPACT_ATOMS: atom_id res chain seq x y z
N MET A 1 2.23 -57.59 -45.36
CA MET A 1 0.97 -56.94 -44.94
C MET A 1 1.24 -55.73 -44.04
N LYS A 2 1.58 -54.54 -44.59
CA LYS A 2 1.71 -53.29 -43.79
C LYS A 2 0.93 -52.08 -44.35
N ASN A 3 0.49 -52.09 -45.62
CA ASN A 3 -0.16 -50.93 -46.23
C ASN A 3 -1.69 -50.87 -46.06
N VAL A 4 -2.35 -51.99 -45.71
CA VAL A 4 -3.83 -52.03 -45.58
C VAL A 4 -4.33 -51.28 -44.33
N ARG A 5 -3.55 -51.25 -43.23
CA ARG A 5 -3.95 -50.57 -41.98
C ARG A 5 -3.95 -49.04 -42.06
N LYS A 6 -3.16 -48.42 -42.95
CA LYS A 6 -3.16 -46.96 -43.14
C LYS A 6 -4.34 -46.47 -43.99
N LEU A 7 -4.82 -47.29 -44.93
CA LEU A 7 -5.92 -46.92 -45.81
C LEU A 7 -7.25 -46.85 -45.04
N GLY A 8 -7.59 -47.89 -44.27
CA GLY A 8 -8.84 -47.93 -43.49
C GLY A 8 -8.94 -46.85 -42.41
N LEU A 9 -7.83 -46.46 -41.77
CA LEU A 9 -7.84 -45.37 -40.79
C LEU A 9 -8.15 -44.01 -41.45
N MET A 10 -7.61 -43.77 -42.66
CA MET A 10 -7.91 -42.57 -43.44
C MET A 10 -9.35 -42.56 -43.97
N THR A 11 -9.93 -43.70 -44.32
CA THR A 11 -11.35 -43.76 -44.73
C THR A 11 -12.30 -43.42 -43.57
N ILE A 12 -11.98 -43.87 -42.35
CA ILE A 12 -12.78 -43.56 -41.15
C ILE A 12 -12.65 -42.07 -40.77
N LEU A 13 -11.45 -41.50 -40.81
CA LEU A 13 -11.24 -40.07 -40.60
C LEU A 13 -11.94 -39.21 -41.67
N PHE A 14 -11.87 -39.61 -42.94
CA PHE A 14 -12.56 -38.90 -44.03
C PHE A 14 -14.09 -38.97 -43.89
N TRP A 15 -14.64 -40.10 -43.42
CA TRP A 15 -16.06 -40.19 -43.07
C TRP A 15 -16.44 -39.34 -41.86
N MET A 16 -15.62 -39.30 -40.79
CA MET A 16 -15.89 -38.43 -39.63
C MET A 16 -15.90 -36.94 -40.00
N PHE A 17 -15.00 -36.49 -40.88
CA PHE A 17 -14.98 -35.09 -41.34
C PHE A 17 -16.18 -34.75 -42.24
N LEU A 18 -16.68 -35.70 -43.04
CA LEU A 18 -17.89 -35.49 -43.86
C LEU A 18 -19.19 -35.62 -43.07
N SER A 19 -19.25 -36.48 -42.04
CA SER A 19 -20.46 -36.64 -41.20
C SER A 19 -20.71 -35.46 -40.25
N VAL A 20 -19.71 -34.59 -40.01
CA VAL A 20 -19.85 -33.36 -39.22
C VAL A 20 -20.40 -32.19 -40.08
N GLN A 21 -20.48 -32.33 -41.40
CA GLN A 21 -21.10 -31.33 -42.29
C GLN A 21 -22.58 -31.61 -42.62
N ALA A 22 -23.20 -32.61 -41.99
CA ALA A 22 -24.59 -32.99 -42.21
C ALA A 22 -25.44 -32.77 -40.95
N PHE A 23 -25.64 -31.51 -40.57
CA PHE A 23 -26.80 -30.95 -39.84
C PHE A 23 -26.62 -29.44 -39.55
N ALA A 24 -25.97 -28.70 -40.46
CA ALA A 24 -26.42 -27.32 -40.67
C ALA A 24 -27.74 -27.44 -41.43
N ALA A 25 -28.86 -27.32 -40.73
CA ALA A 25 -30.09 -26.94 -41.41
C ALA A 25 -29.84 -25.53 -41.95
N ASP A 26 -30.07 -25.32 -43.25
CA ASP A 26 -30.19 -23.96 -43.80
C ASP A 26 -31.41 -23.33 -43.13
N LEU A 27 -31.19 -22.66 -42.01
CA LEU A 27 -32.16 -21.75 -41.41
C LEU A 27 -32.40 -20.65 -42.44
N GLU A 28 -33.57 -20.70 -43.09
CA GLU A 28 -34.00 -19.64 -44.00
C GLU A 28 -33.89 -18.31 -43.26
N PRO A 29 -33.19 -17.30 -43.82
CA PRO A 29 -32.93 -16.06 -43.11
C PRO A 29 -34.25 -15.39 -42.71
N PRO A 30 -34.28 -14.69 -41.57
CA PRO A 30 -35.49 -14.00 -41.13
C PRO A 30 -35.92 -12.99 -42.20
N MET A 31 -37.23 -12.93 -42.43
CA MET A 31 -37.81 -12.10 -43.49
C MET A 31 -39.00 -11.34 -42.93
N ILE A 32 -39.08 -10.05 -43.27
CA ILE A 32 -40.25 -9.20 -43.05
C ILE A 32 -40.65 -8.58 -44.38
N SER A 33 -41.96 -8.49 -44.62
CA SER A 33 -42.54 -7.87 -45.81
C SER A 33 -43.93 -7.34 -45.49
N LEU A 34 -44.38 -6.31 -46.20
CA LEU A 34 -45.75 -5.80 -46.06
C LEU A 34 -46.78 -6.82 -46.59
N GLU A 35 -47.89 -7.00 -45.86
CA GLU A 35 -49.00 -7.85 -46.34
C GLU A 35 -49.77 -7.25 -47.52
N LYS A 36 -49.67 -5.92 -47.70
CA LYS A 36 -50.39 -5.13 -48.71
C LYS A 36 -49.40 -4.44 -49.65
N GLU A 37 -49.84 -4.09 -50.85
CA GLU A 37 -49.05 -3.31 -51.81
C GLU A 37 -48.89 -1.82 -51.42
N GLN A 38 -49.66 -1.33 -50.44
CA GLN A 38 -49.50 0.02 -49.89
C GLN A 38 -48.14 0.13 -49.19
N ARG A 39 -47.28 1.04 -49.66
CA ARG A 39 -45.95 1.32 -49.09
C ARG A 39 -45.85 2.66 -48.36
N VAL A 40 -46.81 3.55 -48.57
CA VAL A 40 -46.82 4.90 -48.01
C VAL A 40 -47.93 4.96 -46.98
N PHE A 41 -47.61 5.43 -45.77
CA PHE A 41 -48.53 5.47 -44.65
C PHE A 41 -48.53 6.84 -43.98
N THR A 42 -49.68 7.27 -43.48
CA THR A 42 -49.86 8.48 -42.66
C THR A 42 -50.22 8.12 -41.22
N SER A 43 -50.09 9.07 -40.29
CA SER A 43 -50.51 8.90 -38.89
C SER A 43 -51.92 8.29 -38.76
N GLY A 44 -52.07 7.37 -37.80
CA GLY A 44 -53.28 6.60 -37.53
C GLY A 44 -53.47 5.36 -38.41
N GLU A 45 -52.68 5.17 -39.48
CA GLU A 45 -52.75 3.97 -40.30
C GLU A 45 -52.02 2.77 -39.65
N VAL A 46 -52.60 1.57 -39.81
CA VAL A 46 -52.03 0.32 -39.30
C VAL A 46 -51.33 -0.43 -40.44
N ILE A 47 -50.03 -0.61 -40.29
CA ILE A 47 -49.17 -1.45 -41.12
C ILE A 47 -49.28 -2.89 -40.62
N SER A 48 -49.42 -3.84 -41.54
CA SER A 48 -49.43 -5.28 -41.26
C SER A 48 -48.28 -5.94 -42.01
N PHE A 49 -47.48 -6.69 -41.28
CA PHE A 49 -46.25 -7.32 -41.75
C PHE A 49 -46.38 -8.84 -41.74
N HIS A 50 -46.02 -9.47 -42.85
CA HIS A 50 -45.75 -10.90 -42.86
C HIS A 50 -44.31 -11.15 -42.42
N VAL A 51 -44.14 -11.77 -41.24
CA VAL A 51 -42.84 -12.07 -40.63
C VAL A 51 -42.59 -13.59 -40.70
N LYS A 52 -41.38 -13.99 -41.09
CA LYS A 52 -40.94 -15.40 -41.11
C LYS A 52 -39.64 -15.58 -40.34
N ASN A 53 -39.58 -16.71 -39.63
CA ASN A 53 -38.48 -17.14 -38.77
C ASN A 53 -38.00 -16.05 -37.78
N PRO A 54 -38.89 -15.36 -37.03
CA PRO A 54 -38.49 -14.37 -36.03
C PRO A 54 -38.02 -15.00 -34.70
N GLU A 55 -37.93 -16.33 -34.61
CA GLU A 55 -37.57 -17.02 -33.37
C GLU A 55 -36.22 -16.50 -32.84
N GLU A 56 -36.20 -16.06 -31.58
CA GLU A 56 -35.04 -15.49 -30.88
C GLU A 56 -34.52 -14.14 -31.41
N LEU A 57 -35.26 -13.45 -32.29
CA LEU A 57 -34.88 -12.15 -32.86
C LEU A 57 -35.83 -11.02 -32.45
N LYS A 58 -35.26 -9.85 -32.16
CA LYS A 58 -35.99 -8.58 -31.99
C LYS A 58 -35.97 -7.79 -33.30
N ILE A 59 -37.12 -7.24 -33.70
CA ILE A 59 -37.26 -6.43 -34.91
C ILE A 59 -37.41 -4.97 -34.50
N VAL A 60 -36.52 -4.11 -35.01
CA VAL A 60 -36.58 -2.66 -34.79
C VAL A 60 -36.78 -1.98 -36.13
N LEU A 61 -37.82 -1.16 -36.21
CA LEU A 61 -38.07 -0.26 -37.33
C LEU A 61 -37.19 0.97 -37.14
N VAL A 62 -36.41 1.34 -38.16
CA VAL A 62 -35.45 2.45 -38.10
C VAL A 62 -35.67 3.37 -39.29
N ASN A 63 -35.83 4.66 -39.04
CA ASN A 63 -35.98 5.66 -40.09
C ASN A 63 -34.62 6.24 -40.55
N GLU A 64 -34.62 7.00 -41.65
CA GLU A 64 -33.41 7.65 -42.20
C GLU A 64 -32.75 8.70 -41.27
N HIS A 65 -33.46 9.18 -40.24
CA HIS A 65 -32.93 10.07 -39.19
C HIS A 65 -32.43 9.33 -37.94
N GLY A 66 -32.53 8.00 -37.91
CA GLY A 66 -32.09 7.16 -36.79
C GLY A 66 -33.13 6.99 -35.67
N GLN A 67 -34.37 7.45 -35.83
CA GLN A 67 -35.48 7.15 -34.93
C GLN A 67 -35.76 5.64 -34.95
N ARG A 68 -35.90 5.03 -33.76
CA ARG A 68 -36.03 3.59 -33.58
C ARG A 68 -37.33 3.24 -32.87
N LYS A 69 -38.17 2.42 -33.49
CA LYS A 69 -39.43 1.92 -32.91
C LYS A 69 -39.39 0.39 -32.84
N LEU A 70 -39.69 -0.18 -31.68
CA LEU A 70 -39.70 -1.64 -31.48
C LEU A 70 -40.97 -2.24 -32.10
N LEU A 71 -40.81 -3.29 -32.92
CA LEU A 71 -41.95 -4.02 -33.49
C LEU A 71 -42.28 -5.24 -32.62
N ASP A 72 -43.20 -5.06 -31.67
CA ASP A 72 -43.74 -6.15 -30.86
C ASP A 72 -44.94 -6.82 -31.54
N GLY A 73 -44.65 -7.66 -32.55
CA GLY A 73 -45.63 -8.49 -33.26
C GLY A 73 -45.60 -8.33 -34.78
N GLU A 74 -46.75 -8.54 -35.42
CA GLU A 74 -46.90 -8.44 -36.89
C GLU A 74 -47.58 -7.13 -37.35
N THR A 75 -47.81 -6.18 -36.44
CA THR A 75 -48.49 -4.91 -36.76
C THR A 75 -47.84 -3.72 -36.10
N TYR A 76 -47.80 -2.61 -36.82
CA TYR A 76 -47.37 -1.29 -36.31
C TYR A 76 -48.44 -0.24 -36.65
N THR A 77 -48.72 0.68 -35.73
CA THR A 77 -49.60 1.82 -35.99
C THR A 77 -48.73 3.05 -36.14
N VAL A 78 -48.79 3.70 -37.31
CA VAL A 78 -48.06 4.95 -37.52
C VAL A 78 -48.64 6.02 -36.61
N THR A 79 -47.78 6.73 -35.89
CA THR A 79 -48.12 7.78 -34.94
C THR A 79 -47.89 9.16 -35.55
N ASP A 80 -48.41 10.20 -34.89
CA ASP A 80 -48.07 11.60 -35.21
C ASP A 80 -46.57 11.89 -35.05
N TRP A 81 -45.87 11.08 -34.24
CA TRP A 81 -44.47 11.26 -33.86
C TRP A 81 -43.48 10.48 -34.71
N ASP A 82 -43.95 9.63 -35.62
CA ASP A 82 -43.09 8.95 -36.57
C ASP A 82 -42.60 9.95 -37.61
N LEU A 83 -41.28 10.15 -37.64
CA LEU A 83 -40.65 11.09 -38.56
C LEU A 83 -40.91 10.69 -40.02
N ASP A 84 -41.09 11.71 -40.85
CA ASP A 84 -41.22 11.59 -42.31
C ASP A 84 -40.04 10.81 -42.93
N GLY A 85 -40.28 10.09 -44.02
CA GLY A 85 -39.24 9.40 -44.78
C GLY A 85 -39.28 7.87 -44.72
N ASN A 86 -38.20 7.23 -45.14
CA ASN A 86 -38.16 5.77 -45.32
C ASN A 86 -37.77 5.03 -44.04
N TYR A 87 -38.42 3.89 -43.82
CA TYR A 87 -38.16 2.98 -42.70
C TYR A 87 -37.62 1.65 -43.21
N GLN A 88 -36.54 1.20 -42.57
CA GLN A 88 -35.98 -0.15 -42.71
C GLN A 88 -36.32 -0.99 -41.47
N ALA A 89 -36.27 -2.32 -41.60
CA ALA A 89 -36.34 -3.22 -40.46
C ALA A 89 -34.96 -3.85 -40.17
N GLU A 90 -34.52 -3.74 -38.93
CA GLU A 90 -33.27 -4.30 -38.41
C GLU A 90 -33.59 -5.46 -37.45
N PHE A 91 -32.97 -6.62 -37.69
CA PHE A 91 -33.12 -7.83 -36.87
C PHE A 91 -31.93 -7.98 -35.92
N TYR A 92 -32.20 -7.96 -34.62
CA TYR A 92 -31.21 -8.08 -33.56
C TYR A 92 -31.33 -9.42 -32.82
N GLN A 93 -30.19 -10.03 -32.52
CA GLN A 93 -30.09 -11.21 -31.67
C GLN A 93 -29.49 -10.80 -30.32
N ALA A 94 -29.75 -11.57 -29.27
CA ALA A 94 -29.05 -11.44 -27.99
C ALA A 94 -27.52 -11.36 -28.19
N ASP A 95 -26.86 -10.52 -27.40
CA ASP A 95 -25.40 -10.32 -27.37
C ASP A 95 -24.76 -9.79 -28.68
N ILE A 96 -25.55 -9.42 -29.71
CA ILE A 96 -25.04 -8.85 -30.97
C ILE A 96 -25.54 -7.40 -31.16
N SER A 97 -24.64 -6.43 -31.00
CA SER A 97 -24.92 -4.99 -31.11
C SER A 97 -25.18 -4.49 -32.55
N LYS A 98 -25.02 -5.34 -33.56
CA LYS A 98 -25.25 -5.03 -34.97
C LYS A 98 -26.41 -5.87 -35.52
N PRO A 99 -27.21 -5.34 -36.47
CA PRO A 99 -28.26 -6.12 -37.09
C PRO A 99 -27.67 -7.34 -37.82
N VAL A 100 -28.31 -8.49 -37.60
CA VAL A 100 -27.99 -9.76 -38.28
C VAL A 100 -28.57 -9.75 -39.70
N VAL A 101 -29.72 -9.11 -39.87
CA VAL A 101 -30.38 -8.84 -41.17
C VAL A 101 -30.94 -7.42 -41.15
N THR A 102 -30.84 -6.73 -42.29
CA THR A 102 -31.50 -5.44 -42.54
C THR A 102 -32.37 -5.58 -43.79
N VAL A 103 -33.61 -5.10 -43.73
CA VAL A 103 -34.52 -4.99 -44.88
C VAL A 103 -34.76 -3.51 -45.15
N GLU A 104 -34.04 -3.00 -46.13
CA GLU A 104 -34.11 -1.61 -46.64
C GLU A 104 -35.46 -1.33 -47.33
N ASP A 105 -35.86 -0.05 -47.40
CA ASP A 105 -37.05 0.44 -48.13
C ASP A 105 -38.36 -0.33 -47.84
N LEU A 106 -38.60 -0.69 -46.57
CA LEU A 106 -39.75 -1.51 -46.17
C LEU A 106 -41.06 -0.72 -46.32
N PHE A 107 -41.11 0.52 -45.82
CA PHE A 107 -42.23 1.46 -46.00
C PHE A 107 -41.76 2.92 -45.87
N GLU A 108 -42.62 3.86 -46.26
CA GLU A 108 -42.43 5.31 -46.17
C GLU A 108 -43.53 5.90 -45.26
N VAL A 109 -43.15 6.69 -44.26
CA VAL A 109 -44.09 7.52 -43.49
C VAL A 109 -44.20 8.88 -44.15
N LYS A 110 -45.42 9.40 -44.25
CA LYS A 110 -45.69 10.78 -44.65
C LYS A 110 -46.44 11.53 -43.57
N GLN A 111 -45.78 12.54 -43.00
CA GLN A 111 -46.43 13.47 -42.08
C GLN A 111 -47.37 14.42 -42.85
N LEU A 112 -48.46 14.83 -42.19
CA LEU A 112 -49.37 15.85 -42.68
C LEU A 112 -48.98 17.21 -42.07
N GLU A 113 -49.31 18.32 -42.73
CA GLU A 113 -48.84 19.67 -42.35
C GLU A 113 -49.26 20.15 -40.94
N GLU A 114 -50.24 19.50 -40.30
CA GLU A 114 -50.70 19.77 -38.93
C GLU A 114 -50.46 18.55 -38.01
N VAL A 115 -49.20 18.34 -37.62
CA VAL A 115 -48.85 17.47 -36.49
C VAL A 115 -48.93 18.28 -35.19
N ALA A 116 -49.35 17.66 -34.08
CA ALA A 116 -49.16 18.25 -32.76
C ALA A 116 -47.66 18.46 -32.47
N LYS A 117 -47.30 19.30 -31.49
CA LYS A 117 -45.91 19.33 -30.98
C LYS A 117 -45.82 18.43 -29.76
N ASP A 118 -44.79 17.58 -29.73
CA ASP A 118 -44.39 16.83 -28.54
C ASP A 118 -43.79 17.85 -27.54
N GLU A 119 -44.42 17.96 -26.38
CA GLU A 119 -43.99 18.80 -25.26
C GLU A 119 -43.56 17.94 -24.05
N THR A 120 -43.51 16.62 -24.22
CA THR A 120 -43.21 15.63 -23.18
C THR A 120 -41.74 15.25 -23.24
N ALA A 121 -40.89 15.93 -22.47
CA ALA A 121 -39.48 15.59 -22.41
C ALA A 121 -39.24 14.11 -22.01
N PRO A 122 -38.19 13.46 -22.56
CA PRO A 122 -37.89 12.06 -22.30
C PRO A 122 -37.56 11.84 -20.82
N SER A 123 -37.85 10.64 -20.29
CA SER A 123 -37.77 10.35 -18.87
C SER A 123 -36.90 9.14 -18.54
N LEU A 124 -36.37 9.11 -17.32
CA LEU A 124 -35.62 7.99 -16.76
C LEU A 124 -36.54 7.12 -15.90
N LYS A 125 -36.65 5.83 -16.21
CA LYS A 125 -37.31 4.84 -15.33
C LYS A 125 -36.35 4.26 -14.30
N MET A 126 -35.16 3.87 -14.75
CA MET A 126 -34.13 3.24 -13.92
C MET A 126 -32.76 3.43 -14.55
N ILE A 127 -31.72 3.61 -13.72
CA ILE A 127 -30.32 3.46 -14.14
C ILE A 127 -29.60 2.60 -13.11
N GLU A 128 -28.80 1.65 -13.60
CA GLU A 128 -27.85 0.88 -12.80
C GLU A 128 -26.43 1.24 -13.22
N ILE A 129 -25.55 1.49 -12.25
CA ILE A 129 -24.12 1.68 -12.48
C ILE A 129 -23.38 0.59 -11.70
N THR A 130 -22.80 -0.36 -12.43
CA THR A 130 -22.16 -1.57 -11.89
C THR A 130 -20.64 -1.46 -11.93
N HIS A 131 -19.98 -2.08 -10.94
CA HIS A 131 -18.52 -2.05 -10.78
C HIS A 131 -17.99 -3.24 -9.94
N ASP A 132 -16.70 -3.54 -10.07
CA ASP A 132 -15.98 -4.48 -9.21
C ASP A 132 -15.81 -3.96 -7.76
N GLU A 133 -15.44 -4.82 -6.81
CA GLU A 133 -15.41 -4.50 -5.35
C GLU A 133 -14.71 -3.17 -4.99
N ASP A 134 -13.55 -2.86 -5.58
CA ASP A 134 -12.91 -1.55 -5.45
C ASP A 134 -12.86 -0.85 -6.79
N VAL A 135 -13.25 0.43 -6.80
CA VAL A 135 -13.19 1.28 -7.98
C VAL A 135 -11.84 2.02 -8.03
N LEU A 136 -10.98 1.63 -8.96
CA LEU A 136 -9.69 2.28 -9.22
C LEU A 136 -9.80 3.18 -10.46
N PRO A 137 -8.91 4.17 -10.67
CA PRO A 137 -8.83 4.91 -11.93
C PRO A 137 -8.52 4.06 -13.17
N THR A 138 -8.15 2.78 -12.99
CA THR A 138 -7.95 1.81 -14.07
C THR A 138 -9.12 0.84 -14.24
N SER A 139 -10.17 0.98 -13.43
CA SER A 139 -11.43 0.26 -13.57
C SER A 139 -12.30 0.93 -14.65
N VAL A 140 -13.22 0.16 -15.21
CA VAL A 140 -14.30 0.62 -16.08
C VAL A 140 -15.61 0.34 -15.34
N LEU A 141 -16.49 1.34 -15.23
CA LEU A 141 -17.85 1.13 -14.74
C LEU A 141 -18.77 0.80 -15.92
N TYR A 142 -19.85 0.08 -15.68
CA TYR A 142 -20.90 -0.17 -16.66
C TYR A 142 -22.19 0.51 -16.24
N ALA A 143 -22.71 1.44 -17.05
CA ALA A 143 -24.05 2.01 -16.88
C ALA A 143 -25.03 1.36 -17.86
N SER A 144 -26.22 0.99 -17.38
CA SER A 144 -27.41 0.68 -18.19
C SER A 144 -28.58 1.54 -17.69
N ALA A 145 -29.29 2.18 -18.62
CA ALA A 145 -30.45 3.02 -18.32
C ALA A 145 -31.70 2.57 -19.08
N GLU A 146 -32.80 2.31 -18.36
CA GLU A 146 -34.14 2.18 -18.93
C GLU A 146 -34.75 3.58 -19.07
N LEU A 147 -34.90 4.03 -20.32
CA LEU A 147 -35.46 5.33 -20.66
C LEU A 147 -36.87 5.17 -21.24
N ASP A 148 -37.71 6.19 -21.05
CA ASP A 148 -39.09 6.20 -21.52
C ASP A 148 -39.44 7.52 -22.19
N ASP A 149 -39.82 7.38 -23.45
CA ASP A 149 -40.46 8.40 -24.26
C ASP A 149 -41.35 7.65 -25.26
N ALA A 150 -42.66 7.77 -25.06
CA ALA A 150 -43.69 7.10 -25.85
C ALA A 150 -44.10 7.93 -27.09
N GLU A 151 -43.66 9.18 -27.18
CA GLU A 151 -44.02 10.12 -28.23
C GLU A 151 -42.92 10.09 -29.32
N SER A 152 -42.03 11.08 -29.37
CA SER A 152 -40.98 11.15 -30.39
C SER A 152 -39.85 10.12 -30.18
N GLY A 153 -39.56 9.74 -28.94
CA GLY A 153 -38.57 8.74 -28.57
C GLY A 153 -37.19 9.36 -28.29
N VAL A 154 -36.40 8.70 -27.45
CA VAL A 154 -35.04 9.16 -27.10
C VAL A 154 -34.12 9.14 -28.32
N LYS A 155 -33.62 10.32 -28.67
CA LYS A 155 -32.64 10.59 -29.74
C LYS A 155 -31.21 10.49 -29.23
N GLN A 156 -30.95 11.02 -28.03
CA GLN A 156 -29.63 11.01 -27.40
C GLN A 156 -29.74 10.89 -25.88
N ALA A 157 -28.80 10.16 -25.29
CA ALA A 157 -28.61 10.06 -23.86
C ALA A 157 -27.11 10.23 -23.54
N ILE A 158 -26.77 11.17 -22.65
CA ILE A 158 -25.38 11.46 -22.25
C ILE A 158 -25.28 11.39 -20.72
N LEU A 159 -24.37 10.54 -20.22
CA LEU A 159 -24.00 10.48 -18.82
C LEU A 159 -22.87 11.48 -18.55
N LEU A 160 -23.11 12.40 -17.63
CA LEU A 160 -22.13 13.38 -17.17
C LEU A 160 -21.59 12.93 -15.82
N VAL A 161 -20.31 12.57 -15.79
CA VAL A 161 -19.58 12.10 -14.60
C VAL A 161 -18.75 13.25 -14.03
N HIS A 162 -19.04 13.63 -12.79
CA HIS A 162 -18.40 14.75 -12.11
C HIS A 162 -17.59 14.28 -10.90
N SER A 163 -16.45 14.92 -10.65
CA SER A 163 -15.65 14.76 -9.44
C SER A 163 -15.17 16.13 -8.93
N LYS A 164 -14.36 16.16 -7.88
CA LYS A 164 -13.78 17.41 -7.35
C LYS A 164 -12.69 18.01 -8.25
N SER A 165 -12.07 17.22 -9.14
CA SER A 165 -10.95 17.68 -9.99
C SER A 165 -11.22 17.59 -11.50
N ASN A 166 -12.19 16.79 -11.93
CA ASN A 166 -12.41 16.50 -13.34
C ASN A 166 -13.88 16.15 -13.67
N GLU A 167 -14.22 16.29 -14.94
CA GLU A 167 -15.54 16.01 -15.51
C GLU A 167 -15.38 15.15 -16.78
N SER A 168 -16.35 14.30 -17.09
CA SER A 168 -16.34 13.50 -18.31
C SER A 168 -17.75 13.17 -18.78
N GLU A 169 -17.95 13.23 -20.09
CA GLU A 169 -19.21 12.93 -20.76
C GLU A 169 -19.09 11.59 -21.49
N MET A 170 -20.15 10.77 -21.46
CA MET A 170 -20.24 9.50 -22.17
C MET A 170 -21.62 9.36 -22.80
N GLU A 171 -21.68 9.13 -24.12
CA GLU A 171 -22.94 8.83 -24.81
C GLU A 171 -23.36 7.39 -24.49
N LEU A 172 -24.59 7.20 -24.00
CA LEU A 172 -25.16 5.87 -23.81
C LEU A 172 -25.75 5.40 -25.14
N ILE A 173 -25.39 4.18 -25.54
CA ILE A 173 -25.77 3.61 -26.83
C ILE A 173 -26.95 2.67 -26.60
N ARG A 174 -28.04 2.88 -27.35
CA ARG A 174 -29.21 2.01 -27.26
C ARG A 174 -28.90 0.58 -27.69
N ASN A 175 -29.03 -0.35 -26.76
CA ASN A 175 -29.04 -1.77 -26.98
C ASN A 175 -30.37 -2.17 -27.62
N ASN A 176 -30.35 -2.46 -28.92
CA ASN A 176 -31.58 -2.68 -29.68
C ASN A 176 -32.25 -4.04 -29.42
N TYR A 177 -31.64 -4.91 -28.61
CA TYR A 177 -32.24 -6.16 -28.17
C TYR A 177 -32.98 -6.01 -26.83
N THR A 178 -32.37 -5.32 -25.84
CA THR A 178 -33.01 -5.07 -24.52
C THR A 178 -33.92 -3.83 -24.53
N GLY A 179 -33.57 -2.81 -25.31
CA GLY A 179 -34.21 -1.49 -25.33
C GLY A 179 -33.52 -0.46 -24.43
N GLU A 180 -32.63 -0.90 -23.55
CA GLU A 180 -31.84 -0.10 -22.61
C GLU A 180 -30.74 0.72 -23.32
N PHE A 181 -30.17 1.70 -22.62
CA PHE A 181 -29.08 2.54 -23.09
C PHE A 181 -27.82 2.25 -22.25
N ASP A 182 -26.79 1.70 -22.90
CA ASP A 182 -25.59 1.15 -22.25
C ASP A 182 -24.34 2.03 -22.48
N ALA A 183 -23.47 2.16 -21.47
CA ALA A 183 -22.17 2.82 -21.60
C ALA A 183 -21.07 2.18 -20.72
N GLU A 184 -19.86 2.08 -21.27
CA GLU A 184 -18.63 1.88 -20.50
C GLU A 184 -18.08 3.24 -20.04
N ILE A 185 -17.77 3.36 -18.74
CA ILE A 185 -17.25 4.60 -18.13
C ILE A 185 -15.78 4.39 -17.75
N PRO A 186 -14.82 4.84 -18.57
CA PRO A 186 -13.40 4.79 -18.27
C PRO A 186 -13.02 5.85 -17.20
N LEU A 187 -12.17 5.47 -16.24
CA LEU A 187 -11.91 6.28 -15.04
C LEU A 187 -10.51 6.92 -14.95
N GLU A 188 -9.68 6.86 -15.99
CA GLU A 188 -8.26 7.30 -15.91
C GLU A 188 -8.10 8.82 -15.73
N LYS A 189 -9.20 9.57 -15.90
CA LYS A 189 -9.30 11.02 -15.66
C LYS A 189 -9.44 11.39 -14.17
N PHE A 190 -9.87 10.47 -13.32
CA PHE A 190 -10.22 10.73 -11.92
C PHE A 190 -9.12 10.27 -10.96
N GLN A 191 -9.10 10.84 -9.75
CA GLN A 191 -8.08 10.57 -8.75
C GLN A 191 -8.58 9.62 -7.65
N LEU A 192 -7.64 8.89 -7.06
CA LEU A 192 -7.88 8.03 -5.90
C LEU A 192 -8.43 8.86 -4.73
N GLY A 193 -9.43 8.32 -4.03
CA GLY A 193 -10.14 9.02 -2.95
C GLY A 193 -11.17 10.08 -3.40
N GLU A 194 -11.40 10.27 -4.71
CA GLU A 194 -12.50 11.13 -5.18
C GLU A 194 -13.87 10.44 -5.11
N GLU A 195 -14.90 11.25 -4.86
CA GLU A 195 -16.29 10.85 -4.99
C GLU A 195 -16.78 11.28 -6.38
N LEU A 196 -17.40 10.35 -7.12
CA LEU A 196 -18.07 10.60 -8.38
C LEU A 196 -19.56 10.81 -8.15
N THR A 197 -20.11 11.83 -8.79
CA THR A 197 -21.55 12.05 -8.93
C THR A 197 -21.94 12.03 -10.41
N PHE A 198 -23.18 11.67 -10.70
CA PHE A 198 -23.64 11.45 -12.07
C PHE A 198 -24.88 12.29 -12.38
N GLN A 199 -24.96 12.79 -13.60
CA GLN A 199 -26.17 13.37 -14.19
C GLN A 199 -26.45 12.71 -15.52
N LEU A 200 -27.71 12.65 -15.92
CA LEU A 200 -28.15 12.12 -17.21
C LEU A 200 -28.83 13.23 -18.01
N GLN A 201 -28.26 13.58 -19.16
CA GLN A 201 -28.84 14.51 -20.12
C GLN A 201 -29.54 13.69 -21.22
N LEU A 202 -30.82 13.99 -21.46
CA LEU A 202 -31.65 13.30 -22.45
C LEU A 202 -32.19 14.29 -23.47
N VAL A 203 -32.20 13.89 -24.74
CA VAL A 203 -32.79 14.63 -25.86
C VAL A 203 -33.67 13.67 -26.66
N ASP A 204 -34.86 14.11 -27.05
CA ASP A 204 -35.80 13.35 -27.91
C ASP A 204 -35.72 13.76 -29.39
N PHE A 205 -36.54 13.15 -30.25
CA PHE A 205 -36.63 13.53 -31.67
C PHE A 205 -37.48 14.81 -31.93
N ALA A 206 -38.11 15.38 -30.92
CA ALA A 206 -38.79 16.68 -30.95
C ALA A 206 -37.92 17.85 -30.45
N GLU A 207 -36.66 17.57 -30.09
CA GLU A 207 -35.68 18.48 -29.50
C GLU A 207 -36.09 19.03 -28.12
N ASN A 208 -36.90 18.30 -27.35
CA ASN A 208 -37.03 18.57 -25.91
C ASN A 208 -35.80 17.99 -25.18
N GLU A 209 -35.25 18.77 -24.26
CA GLU A 209 -34.03 18.45 -23.53
C GLU A 209 -34.28 18.51 -22.02
N ILE A 210 -33.73 17.53 -21.28
CA ILE A 210 -33.77 17.49 -19.82
C ILE A 210 -32.45 16.98 -19.25
N THR A 211 -32.05 17.50 -18.09
CA THR A 211 -30.95 16.98 -17.28
C THR A 211 -31.48 16.51 -15.95
N LEU A 212 -31.08 15.30 -15.55
CA LEU A 212 -31.52 14.62 -14.33
C LEU A 212 -30.31 14.38 -13.43
N ASP A 213 -30.37 14.88 -12.18
CA ASP A 213 -29.41 14.49 -11.14
C ASP A 213 -29.68 13.03 -10.72
N LEU A 214 -28.63 12.21 -10.66
CA LEU A 214 -28.74 10.82 -10.22
C LEU A 214 -28.34 10.67 -8.76
N GLU A 215 -29.07 9.84 -8.01
CA GLU A 215 -28.76 9.56 -6.60
C GLU A 215 -27.53 8.66 -6.42
N ASN A 216 -27.07 8.01 -7.49
CA ASN A 216 -25.86 7.19 -7.50
C ASN A 216 -24.61 8.05 -7.21
N THR A 217 -23.80 7.60 -6.25
CA THR A 217 -22.43 8.10 -6.06
C THR A 217 -21.46 6.93 -5.98
N ILE A 218 -20.23 7.14 -6.47
CA ILE A 218 -19.18 6.11 -6.46
C ILE A 218 -17.91 6.71 -5.86
N GLN A 219 -17.44 6.12 -4.77
CA GLN A 219 -16.19 6.49 -4.13
C GLN A 219 -15.03 5.73 -4.79
N LEU A 220 -14.12 6.42 -5.46
CA LEU A 220 -12.85 5.82 -5.88
C LEU A 220 -12.05 5.42 -4.66
N TYR A 221 -11.35 4.29 -4.78
CA TYR A 221 -10.53 3.71 -3.74
C TYR A 221 -9.58 4.74 -3.11
N GLU A 222 -9.56 4.81 -1.79
CA GLU A 222 -8.64 5.65 -1.02
C GLU A 222 -7.50 4.78 -0.47
N PRO A 223 -6.25 4.94 -0.96
CA PRO A 223 -5.10 4.16 -0.49
C PRO A 223 -4.83 4.37 0.99
N LYS A 224 -4.62 3.26 1.71
CA LYS A 224 -4.24 3.33 3.12
C LYS A 224 -2.80 3.81 3.26
N ALA A 225 -2.59 4.83 4.09
CA ALA A 225 -1.26 5.29 4.46
C ALA A 225 -0.44 4.14 5.09
N PRO A 226 0.87 4.03 4.80
CA PRO A 226 1.75 3.04 5.42
C PRO A 226 1.73 3.09 6.95
N VAL A 227 1.59 1.94 7.61
CA VAL A 227 1.55 1.84 9.07
C VAL A 227 2.75 1.08 9.61
N LEU A 228 3.60 1.80 10.34
CA LEU A 228 4.73 1.23 11.08
C LEU A 228 4.30 0.75 12.47
N SER A 229 4.64 -0.48 12.80
CA SER A 229 4.34 -1.15 14.07
C SER A 229 5.52 -2.01 14.54
N TYR A 230 5.57 -2.34 15.82
CA TYR A 230 6.64 -3.18 16.39
C TYR A 230 6.24 -3.74 17.76
N ASP A 231 6.91 -4.82 18.20
CA ASP A 231 6.66 -5.50 19.47
C ASP A 231 7.32 -4.78 20.67
N GLY A 232 6.89 -3.56 20.96
CA GLY A 232 7.54 -2.72 21.95
C GLY A 232 6.72 -1.53 22.44
N SER A 233 7.40 -0.45 22.80
CA SER A 233 6.77 0.78 23.29
C SER A 233 7.40 2.04 22.71
N ASP A 234 6.54 2.96 22.31
CA ASP A 234 6.89 4.32 21.91
C ASP A 234 7.38 5.09 23.15
N ILE A 235 8.64 5.53 23.13
CA ILE A 235 9.17 6.44 24.15
C ILE A 235 8.81 7.90 23.77
N THR A 236 8.63 8.17 22.47
CA THR A 236 8.36 9.51 21.90
C THR A 236 7.39 9.43 20.72
N ASN A 237 6.56 10.47 20.53
CA ASN A 237 5.45 10.49 19.57
C ASN A 237 5.61 11.48 18.39
N VAL A 238 6.80 12.05 18.17
CA VAL A 238 7.04 13.07 17.12
C VAL A 238 8.01 12.51 16.07
N GLN A 239 8.17 13.19 14.92
CA GLN A 239 8.94 12.78 13.71
C GLN A 239 10.24 11.98 13.96
N LYS A 240 10.96 12.27 15.04
CA LYS A 240 12.03 11.42 15.59
C LYS A 240 11.45 10.41 16.60
N LYS A 241 11.06 9.23 16.12
CA LYS A 241 10.48 8.19 16.97
C LYS A 241 11.59 7.46 17.72
N ILE A 242 11.57 7.43 19.04
CA ILE A 242 12.40 6.52 19.82
C ILE A 242 11.53 5.31 20.17
N GLY A 243 11.84 4.17 19.56
CA GLY A 243 11.18 2.91 19.85
C GLY A 243 12.06 2.05 20.74
N GLN A 244 11.57 1.69 21.93
CA GLN A 244 12.04 0.45 22.53
C GLN A 244 11.37 -0.66 21.75
N VAL A 245 12.12 -1.31 20.86
CA VAL A 245 11.62 -2.42 20.04
C VAL A 245 12.04 -3.72 20.70
N GLY A 246 11.15 -4.72 20.71
CA GLY A 246 11.49 -6.08 21.12
C GLY A 246 12.33 -6.77 20.05
N ASN A 247 11.69 -7.68 19.33
CA ASN A 247 12.35 -8.57 18.36
C ASN A 247 11.95 -8.27 16.91
N ARG A 248 10.93 -7.43 16.65
CA ARG A 248 10.34 -7.29 15.33
C ARG A 248 9.78 -5.91 15.02
N ILE A 249 10.15 -5.38 13.85
CA ILE A 249 9.49 -4.26 13.19
C ILE A 249 8.59 -4.81 12.07
N GLU A 250 7.38 -4.28 11.95
CA GLU A 250 6.41 -4.61 10.89
C GLU A 250 5.86 -3.34 10.24
N LEU A 251 5.86 -3.34 8.90
CA LEU A 251 5.32 -2.27 8.08
C LEU A 251 4.16 -2.83 7.25
N THR A 252 3.00 -2.20 7.38
CA THR A 252 1.78 -2.58 6.65
C THR A 252 1.51 -1.57 5.53
N LEU A 253 1.33 -2.05 4.30
CA LEU A 253 1.00 -1.24 3.12
C LEU A 253 -0.34 -1.67 2.53
N ASP A 254 -0.90 -0.80 1.69
CA ASP A 254 -2.14 -1.04 0.95
C ASP A 254 -2.06 -2.25 0.00
N LYS A 255 -3.17 -2.95 -0.25
CA LYS A 255 -3.17 -4.15 -1.13
C LYS A 255 -2.82 -3.87 -2.60
N TYR A 256 -2.99 -2.62 -3.04
CA TYR A 256 -2.66 -2.14 -4.38
C TYR A 256 -1.27 -1.52 -4.50
N THR A 257 -0.51 -1.44 -3.39
CA THR A 257 0.87 -0.94 -3.41
C THR A 257 1.77 -1.75 -4.35
N THR A 258 2.51 -1.04 -5.21
CA THR A 258 3.45 -1.59 -6.20
C THR A 258 4.92 -1.28 -5.89
N GLU A 259 5.20 -0.22 -5.13
CA GLU A 259 6.53 0.18 -4.67
C GLU A 259 6.67 -0.20 -3.19
N PHE A 260 7.82 -0.72 -2.79
CA PHE A 260 8.03 -1.25 -1.44
C PHE A 260 9.17 -0.49 -0.76
N PRO A 261 8.91 0.17 0.38
CA PRO A 261 9.91 0.97 1.06
C PRO A 261 11.00 0.09 1.63
N GLU A 262 12.24 0.54 1.44
CA GLU A 262 13.41 -0.03 2.08
C GLU A 262 13.68 0.68 3.43
N LEU A 263 14.27 -0.08 4.36
CA LEU A 263 14.81 0.46 5.60
C LEU A 263 16.30 0.71 5.42
N GLU A 264 16.83 1.84 5.88
CA GLU A 264 18.27 2.14 5.81
C GLU A 264 18.80 2.63 7.15
N THR A 265 20.05 2.32 7.50
CA THR A 265 20.72 3.00 8.62
C THR A 265 21.35 4.32 8.18
N GLU A 266 21.67 5.23 9.11
CA GLU A 266 22.42 6.47 8.82
C GLU A 266 23.75 6.23 8.05
N ASN A 267 24.32 5.04 8.15
CA ASN A 267 25.53 4.64 7.42
C ASN A 267 25.25 4.18 5.97
N GLY A 268 24.02 4.31 5.46
CA GLY A 268 23.61 3.88 4.11
C GLY A 268 23.52 2.36 3.93
N LYS A 269 23.34 1.61 5.03
CA LYS A 269 23.14 0.15 4.96
C LYS A 269 21.65 -0.14 4.79
N THR A 270 21.24 -0.57 3.60
CA THR A 270 19.91 -1.10 3.33
C THR A 270 19.65 -2.38 4.13
N ILE A 271 18.45 -2.47 4.71
CA ILE A 271 17.93 -3.59 5.48
C ILE A 271 16.64 -4.06 4.78
N PRO A 272 16.64 -5.23 4.11
CA PRO A 272 15.47 -5.69 3.37
C PRO A 272 14.36 -6.16 4.33
N LEU A 273 13.11 -5.78 4.02
CA LEU A 273 11.92 -6.30 4.66
C LEU A 273 11.46 -7.62 4.02
N LEU A 274 11.02 -8.57 4.84
CA LEU A 274 10.38 -9.80 4.37
C LEU A 274 8.90 -9.54 4.11
N TRP A 275 8.56 -9.31 2.83
CA TRP A 275 7.22 -8.98 2.36
C TRP A 275 6.33 -10.21 2.15
N GLN A 276 5.07 -10.12 2.61
CA GLN A 276 4.02 -11.12 2.39
C GLN A 276 2.72 -10.42 1.99
N LYS A 277 2.10 -10.88 0.89
CA LYS A 277 0.77 -10.40 0.47
C LYS A 277 -0.33 -11.14 1.23
N THR A 278 -1.33 -10.41 1.70
CA THR A 278 -2.59 -10.95 2.21
C THR A 278 -3.76 -10.52 1.30
N ALA A 279 -4.99 -10.90 1.62
CA ALA A 279 -6.16 -10.46 0.86
C ALA A 279 -6.40 -8.93 0.93
N THR A 280 -5.96 -8.27 2.01
CA THR A 280 -6.34 -6.87 2.33
C THR A 280 -5.19 -5.89 2.42
N GLU A 281 -3.94 -6.37 2.45
CA GLU A 281 -2.74 -5.57 2.75
C GLU A 281 -1.45 -6.36 2.43
N TRP A 282 -0.33 -5.64 2.27
CA TRP A 282 1.03 -6.22 2.31
C TRP A 282 1.65 -6.03 3.69
N LYS A 283 2.39 -7.04 4.16
CA LYS A 283 3.15 -6.98 5.43
C LYS A 283 4.63 -7.21 5.19
N GLY A 284 5.43 -6.20 5.50
CA GLY A 284 6.89 -6.27 5.53
C GLY A 284 7.34 -6.49 6.96
N SER A 285 8.20 -7.48 7.19
CA SER A 285 8.69 -7.79 8.54
C SER A 285 10.21 -7.83 8.60
N LEU A 286 10.77 -7.26 9.67
CA LEU A 286 12.18 -7.32 10.02
C LEU A 286 12.32 -7.90 11.42
N ALA A 287 12.99 -9.05 11.54
CA ALA A 287 13.48 -9.52 12.82
C ALA A 287 14.73 -8.72 13.21
N LEU A 288 14.72 -8.08 14.37
CA LEU A 288 15.85 -7.29 14.85
C LEU A 288 16.97 -8.19 15.38
N THR A 289 18.19 -7.86 14.98
CA THR A 289 19.43 -8.41 15.54
C THR A 289 20.02 -7.43 16.54
N THR A 290 20.81 -7.91 17.50
CA THR A 290 21.55 -7.07 18.46
C THR A 290 22.48 -6.04 17.78
N GLU A 291 22.90 -6.28 16.53
CA GLU A 291 23.68 -5.34 15.71
C GLU A 291 22.92 -4.08 15.27
N LEU A 292 21.58 -4.06 15.39
CA LEU A 292 20.74 -2.88 15.10
C LEU A 292 20.37 -2.09 16.37
N SER A 293 20.82 -2.54 17.54
CA SER A 293 20.54 -1.87 18.81
C SER A 293 21.39 -0.60 18.92
N GLY A 294 20.72 0.55 19.08
CA GLY A 294 21.37 1.87 19.06
C GLY A 294 21.63 2.43 17.66
N GLU A 295 21.17 1.77 16.58
CA GLU A 295 21.18 2.35 15.23
C GLU A 295 19.92 3.21 14.99
N ILE A 296 20.05 4.20 14.11
CA ILE A 296 18.91 4.97 13.58
C ILE A 296 18.51 4.36 12.24
N ILE A 297 17.26 3.91 12.14
CA ILE A 297 16.65 3.40 10.91
C ILE A 297 15.80 4.51 10.28
N HIS A 298 16.05 4.79 9.00
CA HIS A 298 15.23 5.62 8.14
C HIS A 298 14.31 4.74 7.28
N ILE A 299 13.05 5.17 7.11
CA ILE A 299 12.05 4.53 6.25
C ILE A 299 11.81 5.45 5.06
N GLN A 300 12.36 5.11 3.89
CA GLN A 300 12.53 6.06 2.79
C GLN A 300 11.21 6.73 2.34
N GLU A 301 10.16 5.97 2.05
CA GLU A 301 8.88 6.51 1.57
C GLU A 301 8.08 7.26 2.65
N MET A 302 8.28 6.91 3.93
CA MET A 302 7.55 7.53 5.04
C MET A 302 8.26 8.78 5.59
N ASN A 303 9.51 9.04 5.16
CA ASN A 303 10.40 10.07 5.73
C ASN A 303 10.44 10.03 7.27
N GLN A 304 10.43 8.83 7.83
CA GLN A 304 10.37 8.58 9.27
C GLN A 304 11.70 8.02 9.76
N TYR A 305 12.20 8.56 10.88
CA TYR A 305 13.42 8.12 11.53
C TYR A 305 13.10 7.48 12.87
N MET A 306 13.69 6.31 13.11
CA MET A 306 13.53 5.52 14.33
C MET A 306 14.88 5.24 14.97
N LEU A 307 15.09 5.68 16.21
CA LEU A 307 16.18 5.15 17.04
C LEU A 307 15.72 3.84 17.69
N VAL A 308 16.42 2.74 17.39
CA VAL A 308 16.11 1.40 17.89
C VAL A 308 16.78 1.16 19.24
N ARG A 309 16.01 0.75 20.25
CA ARG A 309 16.52 0.35 21.57
C ARG A 309 16.04 -1.04 21.97
N ALA A 310 16.96 -1.87 22.47
CA ALA A 310 16.66 -3.10 23.19
C ALA A 310 16.46 -2.88 24.70
N THR A 311 17.04 -1.81 25.28
CA THR A 311 16.89 -1.47 26.71
C THR A 311 16.35 -0.06 26.95
N SER A 312 15.59 0.11 28.04
CA SER A 312 15.16 1.40 28.57
C SER A 312 16.15 2.02 29.55
N GLU A 313 17.22 1.31 29.93
CA GLU A 313 18.21 1.78 30.91
C GLU A 313 19.41 2.45 30.21
N PRO A 314 19.65 3.77 30.41
CA PRO A 314 20.74 4.49 29.75
C PRO A 314 22.14 4.18 30.30
N PHE A 315 22.28 3.80 31.58
CA PHE A 315 23.57 3.78 32.25
C PHE A 315 23.90 2.47 32.97
N GLY A 316 25.15 2.02 32.84
CA GLY A 316 25.71 0.83 33.49
C GLY A 316 26.92 1.14 34.39
N ASP A 317 27.31 0.18 35.23
CA ASP A 317 28.54 0.18 36.04
C ASP A 317 28.87 1.48 36.80
N ILE A 318 27.83 2.14 37.33
CA ILE A 318 27.96 3.49 37.89
C ILE A 318 28.55 3.46 39.30
N GLN A 319 29.67 4.16 39.51
CA GLN A 319 30.44 4.15 40.75
C GLN A 319 30.83 5.56 41.20
N LEU A 320 30.63 5.85 42.48
CA LEU A 320 31.14 7.05 43.16
C LEU A 320 32.53 6.78 43.74
N ILE A 321 33.56 7.31 43.08
CA ILE A 321 34.96 7.23 43.48
C ILE A 321 35.26 8.33 44.51
N ASN A 322 35.97 7.98 45.58
CA ASN A 322 36.43 8.88 46.65
C ASN A 322 35.35 9.78 47.28
N ASN A 323 34.06 9.40 47.18
CA ASN A 323 32.93 10.23 47.62
C ASN A 323 32.87 11.62 46.93
N SER A 324 33.47 11.79 45.75
CA SER A 324 33.45 13.06 45.01
C SER A 324 33.42 12.96 43.48
N ILE A 325 33.71 11.80 42.87
CA ILE A 325 33.73 11.65 41.40
C ILE A 325 32.80 10.53 40.98
N LEU A 326 31.79 10.85 40.16
CA LEU A 326 30.89 9.85 39.58
C LEU A 326 31.46 9.34 38.25
N THR A 327 31.59 8.03 38.11
CA THR A 327 31.99 7.34 36.88
C THR A 327 30.94 6.30 36.49
N GLY A 328 30.89 5.91 35.22
CA GLY A 328 30.03 4.84 34.75
C GLY A 328 30.12 4.64 33.25
N THR A 329 29.27 3.76 32.72
CA THR A 329 29.13 3.50 31.28
C THR A 329 27.76 3.93 30.77
N ILE A 330 27.68 4.22 29.48
CA ILE A 330 26.47 4.50 28.71
C ILE A 330 26.18 3.26 27.86
N HIS A 331 24.95 2.76 27.86
CA HIS A 331 24.56 1.62 27.03
C HIS A 331 24.66 1.98 25.52
N PRO A 332 25.00 1.03 24.63
CA PRO A 332 25.10 1.30 23.18
C PRO A 332 23.83 1.93 22.58
N ASP A 333 22.65 1.52 23.06
CA ASP A 333 21.33 2.06 22.74
C ASP A 333 21.14 3.57 23.02
N PHE A 334 22.09 4.17 23.75
CA PHE A 334 22.12 5.56 24.20
C PHE A 334 23.38 6.28 23.73
N THR A 335 24.07 5.79 22.70
CA THR A 335 25.23 6.46 22.08
C THR A 335 24.95 7.91 21.70
N PHE A 336 23.74 8.23 21.24
CA PHE A 336 23.33 9.57 20.80
C PHE A 336 22.98 10.56 21.93
N ILE A 337 23.02 10.17 23.21
CA ILE A 337 22.73 11.13 24.30
C ILE A 337 23.79 12.23 24.38
N SER A 338 23.32 13.44 24.65
CA SER A 338 24.11 14.67 24.72
C SER A 338 23.82 15.44 26.02
N ASN A 339 24.52 16.55 26.26
CA ASN A 339 24.34 17.42 27.44
C ASN A 339 24.30 16.66 28.78
N LEU A 340 25.13 15.62 28.93
CA LEU A 340 25.19 14.81 30.15
C LEU A 340 25.86 15.61 31.28
N TYR A 341 25.18 15.76 32.43
CA TYR A 341 25.73 16.38 33.64
C TYR A 341 25.19 15.74 34.93
N VAL A 342 25.90 15.98 36.04
CA VAL A 342 25.43 15.65 37.39
C VAL A 342 24.84 16.90 38.04
N GLU A 343 23.68 16.80 38.67
CA GLU A 343 23.21 17.76 39.66
C GLU A 343 23.37 17.17 41.07
N VAL A 344 23.93 17.96 42.00
CA VAL A 344 23.87 17.68 43.45
C VAL A 344 23.43 18.95 44.17
N ASN A 345 22.29 18.87 44.87
CA ASN A 345 21.72 19.97 45.66
C ASN A 345 21.58 21.30 44.87
N GLY A 346 21.11 21.24 43.62
CA GLY A 346 20.95 22.40 42.74
C GLY A 346 22.24 22.93 42.09
N GLN A 347 23.40 22.28 42.31
CA GLN A 347 24.65 22.62 41.65
C GLN A 347 24.98 21.61 40.55
N ASN A 348 25.27 22.12 39.35
CA ASN A 348 25.59 21.31 38.17
C ASN A 348 27.10 21.09 38.03
N PHE A 349 27.50 19.85 37.79
CA PHE A 349 28.88 19.43 37.57
C PHE A 349 28.98 18.76 36.18
N PRO A 350 29.86 19.26 35.29
CA PRO A 350 29.95 18.74 33.93
C PRO A 350 30.51 17.32 33.93
N ILE A 351 30.08 16.51 32.96
CA ILE A 351 30.62 15.18 32.72
C ILE A 351 31.52 15.19 31.48
N LYS A 352 32.70 14.59 31.60
CA LYS A 352 33.56 14.24 30.48
C LYS A 352 33.19 12.83 30.00
N ARG A 353 32.76 12.73 28.74
CA ARG A 353 32.52 11.45 28.05
C ARG A 353 33.78 11.01 27.29
N THR A 354 34.00 9.72 27.19
CA THR A 354 35.02 9.10 26.33
C THR A 354 34.46 7.76 25.88
N ASP A 355 34.13 7.65 24.60
CA ASP A 355 33.37 6.55 24.00
C ASP A 355 32.06 6.28 24.77
N ASN A 356 31.89 5.07 25.30
CA ASN A 356 30.76 4.65 26.14
C ASN A 356 31.03 4.81 27.65
N SER A 357 32.11 5.46 28.06
CA SER A 357 32.44 5.73 29.47
C SER A 357 32.28 7.20 29.80
N PHE A 358 31.97 7.51 31.06
CA PHE A 358 31.84 8.88 31.54
C PHE A 358 32.47 9.10 32.93
N THR A 359 32.86 10.34 33.20
CA THR A 359 33.45 10.78 34.47
C THR A 359 33.02 12.22 34.77
N SER A 360 32.46 12.47 35.95
CA SER A 360 32.11 13.83 36.39
C SER A 360 33.35 14.66 36.72
N ALA A 361 33.21 15.98 36.69
CA ALA A 361 34.06 16.84 37.50
C ALA A 361 33.95 16.47 39.00
N GLU A 362 34.90 16.95 39.80
CA GLU A 362 34.85 16.76 41.26
C GLU A 362 33.63 17.47 41.86
N ILE A 363 32.81 16.69 42.57
CA ILE A 363 31.57 17.11 43.20
C ILE A 363 31.92 17.65 44.59
N THR A 364 31.83 18.97 44.75
CA THR A 364 32.22 19.69 45.97
C THR A 364 31.11 19.76 47.02
N THR A 365 29.93 19.19 46.72
CA THR A 365 28.67 19.49 47.42
C THR A 365 28.01 18.20 47.88
N THR A 366 27.51 18.18 49.12
CA THR A 366 26.89 16.99 49.73
C THR A 366 25.43 16.84 49.31
N GLY A 367 24.94 15.58 49.33
CA GLY A 367 23.56 15.24 49.04
C GLY A 367 23.37 14.29 47.86
N LYS A 368 22.11 14.14 47.47
CA LYS A 368 21.66 13.19 46.44
C LYS A 368 22.19 13.58 45.08
N ILE A 369 22.62 12.55 44.33
CA ILE A 369 23.15 12.68 42.98
C ILE A 369 22.00 12.46 41.98
N THR A 370 21.84 13.36 41.02
CA THR A 370 20.92 13.21 39.88
C THR A 370 21.72 13.33 38.59
N LEU A 371 21.53 12.38 37.65
CA LEU A 371 22.04 12.51 36.28
C LEU A 371 20.99 13.16 35.39
N HIS A 372 21.42 14.06 34.51
CA HIS A 372 20.59 14.72 33.51
C HIS A 372 21.22 14.54 32.13
N TRP A 373 20.40 14.29 31.10
CA TRP A 373 20.85 14.14 29.72
C TRP A 373 19.79 14.62 28.73
N THR A 374 20.23 15.00 27.53
CA THR A 374 19.37 15.23 26.36
C THR A 374 19.44 14.00 25.45
N ASP A 375 18.30 13.46 25.05
CA ASP A 375 18.22 12.30 24.15
C ASP A 375 18.19 12.74 22.66
N TRP A 376 18.24 11.78 21.72
CA TRP A 376 18.36 12.02 20.28
C TRP A 376 17.19 12.81 19.65
N ASP A 377 16.00 12.69 20.25
CA ASP A 377 14.80 13.46 19.89
C ASP A 377 14.85 14.92 20.40
N GLY A 378 15.80 15.24 21.28
CA GLY A 378 15.98 16.55 21.91
C GLY A 378 15.32 16.70 23.28
N GLN A 379 14.60 15.69 23.79
CA GLN A 379 14.00 15.76 25.13
C GLN A 379 15.04 15.63 26.24
N VAL A 380 14.80 16.32 27.36
CA VAL A 380 15.67 16.30 28.53
C VAL A 380 15.09 15.36 29.58
N PHE A 381 15.90 14.40 30.00
CA PHE A 381 15.57 13.41 31.02
C PHE A 381 16.46 13.57 32.24
N SER A 382 15.99 13.07 33.38
CA SER A 382 16.80 12.97 34.60
C SER A 382 16.54 11.69 35.38
N LYS A 383 17.53 11.25 36.15
CA LYS A 383 17.48 10.06 36.99
C LYS A 383 18.21 10.30 38.30
N GLN A 384 17.49 10.23 39.42
CA GLN A 384 18.10 10.26 40.75
C GLN A 384 18.84 8.93 40.99
N MET A 385 20.06 9.02 41.47
CA MET A 385 20.92 7.88 41.73
C MET A 385 20.65 7.30 43.12
N ASN A 386 21.00 6.02 43.30
CA ASN A 386 21.01 5.35 44.61
C ASN A 386 22.26 5.70 45.45
N GLN A 387 23.10 6.63 44.96
CA GLN A 387 24.37 7.05 45.56
C GLN A 387 24.25 8.51 46.02
N GLU A 388 24.91 8.84 47.13
CA GLU A 388 24.82 10.14 47.79
C GLU A 388 26.22 10.59 48.22
N ILE A 389 26.52 11.88 48.01
CA ILE A 389 27.76 12.49 48.50
C ILE A 389 27.62 12.73 50.00
N LYS A 390 28.33 11.95 50.80
CA LYS A 390 28.31 12.07 52.27
C LYS A 390 29.20 13.22 52.74
N PRO A 391 28.89 13.88 53.87
CA PRO A 391 29.80 14.83 54.47
C PRO A 391 31.10 14.13 54.89
N VAL A 392 32.24 14.69 54.48
CA VAL A 392 33.57 14.25 54.95
C VAL A 392 33.72 14.73 56.38
N ILE A 393 33.71 13.80 57.33
CA ILE A 393 34.08 14.08 58.72
C ILE A 393 35.61 14.07 58.77
N GLU A 394 36.22 15.25 58.81
CA GLU A 394 37.63 15.37 59.14
C GLU A 394 37.85 14.74 60.53
N MET A 395 38.66 13.67 60.59
CA MET A 395 39.17 13.23 61.88
C MET A 395 40.08 14.33 62.41
N PRO A 396 39.87 14.85 63.63
CA PRO A 396 40.75 15.89 64.16
C PRO A 396 42.18 15.35 64.20
N ASP A 397 43.11 16.12 63.66
CA ASP A 397 44.53 15.82 63.73
C ASP A 397 44.92 15.51 65.18
N LYS A 398 45.75 14.48 65.37
CA LYS A 398 46.34 14.22 66.69
C LYS A 398 47.05 15.48 67.14
N GLU A 399 46.56 16.09 68.23
CA GLU A 399 47.24 17.21 68.89
C GLU A 399 48.71 16.84 69.07
N THR A 400 49.58 17.57 68.38
CA THR A 400 51.03 17.44 68.57
C THR A 400 51.34 18.15 69.87
N ILE A 401 51.26 17.41 70.98
CA ILE A 401 51.62 17.90 72.31
C ILE A 401 53.11 18.24 72.27
N ALA A 402 53.41 19.53 72.15
CA ALA A 402 54.78 20.04 72.26
C ALA A 402 55.29 19.77 73.69
N PRO A 403 56.46 19.12 73.86
CA PRO A 403 57.02 18.90 75.19
C PRO A 403 57.47 20.24 75.82
N PRO A 404 57.38 20.39 77.16
CA PRO A 404 57.65 21.65 77.82
C PRO A 404 59.15 22.03 77.84
N SER A 405 59.43 23.32 77.77
CA SER A 405 60.78 23.89 77.83
C SER A 405 61.51 23.57 79.14
N VAL A 406 62.78 23.17 79.05
CA VAL A 406 63.69 23.02 80.20
C VAL A 406 64.88 23.98 80.05
N ILE A 407 65.16 24.74 81.11
CA ILE A 407 66.24 25.74 81.22
C ILE A 407 67.56 25.03 81.62
N PRO A 408 68.74 25.44 81.09
CA PRO A 408 69.95 24.61 81.12
C PRO A 408 70.73 24.66 82.46
N LYS A 409 71.51 23.61 82.73
CA LYS A 409 72.61 23.63 83.71
C LYS A 409 73.75 22.66 83.36
N GLU A 410 74.91 22.90 83.96
CA GLU A 410 76.24 22.45 83.56
C GLU A 410 76.65 21.01 83.96
N LYS A 411 77.71 20.54 83.26
CA LYS A 411 78.86 19.72 83.72
C LYS A 411 78.70 18.21 83.95
N GLU A 412 79.64 17.47 83.31
CA GLU A 412 80.58 16.47 83.87
C GLU A 412 80.10 15.48 84.96
N SER A 413 80.44 14.18 84.95
CA SER A 413 81.32 13.35 84.09
C SER A 413 81.18 11.85 84.48
N LEU A 414 81.92 10.96 83.79
CA LEU A 414 82.35 9.59 84.16
C LEU A 414 81.40 8.38 83.99
N LEU A 415 81.91 7.41 83.20
CA LEU A 415 81.92 5.94 83.38
C LEU A 415 80.55 5.20 83.41
N THR A 416 80.33 4.05 82.75
CA THR A 416 81.27 3.00 82.30
C THR A 416 80.68 2.19 81.13
N SER A 417 81.53 1.65 80.23
CA SER A 417 81.24 0.58 79.24
C SER A 417 81.26 -0.83 79.94
N PRO A 418 80.96 -2.01 79.31
CA PRO A 418 81.16 -2.36 77.89
C PRO A 418 80.10 -3.23 77.13
N ASP A 419 80.14 -3.08 75.80
CA ASP A 419 80.22 -4.07 74.69
C ASP A 419 80.27 -5.61 74.97
N PRO A 420 79.99 -6.52 73.99
CA PRO A 420 80.23 -6.30 72.54
C PRO A 420 79.22 -6.80 71.47
N LYS A 421 79.36 -6.13 70.31
CA LYS A 421 79.23 -6.53 68.88
C LYS A 421 79.81 -7.95 68.52
N PRO A 422 79.73 -8.51 67.27
CA PRO A 422 79.79 -7.79 65.97
C PRO A 422 78.91 -8.33 64.79
N SER A 423 78.44 -7.47 63.86
CA SER A 423 78.89 -7.29 62.44
C SER A 423 78.46 -8.39 61.44
N VAL A 424 78.24 -8.15 60.13
CA VAL A 424 78.72 -7.10 59.19
C VAL A 424 77.62 -6.70 58.19
N GLU A 425 77.77 -5.52 57.57
CA GLU A 425 77.09 -5.02 56.35
C GLU A 425 77.39 -5.93 55.10
N SER A 426 76.89 -5.75 53.86
CA SER A 426 76.74 -4.48 53.12
C SER A 426 76.02 -4.58 51.74
N HIS A 427 75.65 -3.38 51.23
CA HIS A 427 75.39 -2.97 49.83
C HIS A 427 74.36 -3.69 48.92
N GLU A 428 73.19 -3.03 48.78
CA GLU A 428 72.85 -2.23 47.59
C GLU A 428 73.25 -2.73 46.18
N ASN A 429 72.26 -3.07 45.34
CA ASN A 429 72.01 -2.43 44.03
C ASN A 429 70.74 -3.00 43.32
N THR A 430 70.01 -2.11 42.63
CA THR A 430 68.94 -2.38 41.64
C THR A 430 69.51 -2.23 40.20
N PRO A 431 68.79 -2.44 39.06
CA PRO A 431 67.48 -3.09 38.82
C PRO A 431 67.40 -3.98 37.52
N LYS A 432 66.17 -4.47 37.22
CA LYS A 432 65.52 -4.62 35.87
C LYS A 432 65.79 -5.84 34.94
N LYS A 433 64.63 -6.40 34.50
CA LYS A 433 64.16 -6.72 33.11
C LYS A 433 64.25 -8.16 32.52
N GLN A 434 63.09 -8.61 32.00
CA GLN A 434 62.85 -9.53 30.83
C GLN A 434 63.36 -11.00 30.96
N GLU A 435 62.78 -12.05 30.32
CA GLU A 435 61.68 -12.15 29.33
C GLU A 435 60.95 -13.53 29.34
N LYS A 436 59.96 -13.72 28.44
CA LYS A 436 59.09 -14.90 28.21
C LYS A 436 59.79 -16.20 27.75
N LYS A 437 59.14 -17.34 28.03
CA LYS A 437 58.74 -18.40 27.05
C LYS A 437 57.68 -19.31 27.71
N GLU A 438 56.45 -19.38 27.21
CA GLU A 438 55.94 -20.29 26.16
C GLU A 438 56.04 -21.80 26.48
N THR A 439 54.90 -22.48 26.34
CA THR A 439 54.84 -23.85 25.82
C THR A 439 53.47 -24.10 25.18
N SER A 440 53.47 -24.65 23.97
CA SER A 440 52.27 -25.05 23.23
C SER A 440 52.02 -26.56 23.32
N THR A 441 50.79 -27.01 23.09
CA THR A 441 50.57 -28.34 22.51
C THR A 441 49.38 -28.35 21.54
N LYS A 442 49.52 -29.09 20.44
CA LYS A 442 48.54 -29.27 19.35
C LYS A 442 48.12 -30.73 19.26
N ASN A 443 46.90 -30.98 18.76
CA ASN A 443 46.46 -32.06 17.84
C ASN A 443 44.96 -31.75 17.50
N LYS A 444 44.45 -31.59 16.26
CA LYS A 444 44.40 -32.43 15.02
C LYS A 444 43.71 -33.80 15.25
N SER A 445 42.84 -34.35 14.35
CA SER A 445 42.16 -33.88 13.12
C SER A 445 41.24 -34.98 12.53
N SER A 446 40.04 -34.65 11.98
CA SER A 446 39.24 -35.34 10.92
C SER A 446 37.81 -34.74 10.89
N SER A 447 37.12 -34.30 9.80
CA SER A 447 36.83 -34.82 8.43
C SER A 447 35.82 -35.99 8.44
N ILE A 448 34.56 -35.90 7.96
CA ILE A 448 34.08 -35.82 6.55
C ILE A 448 32.54 -35.50 6.51
N PRO A 449 31.93 -35.02 5.38
CA PRO A 449 30.60 -34.40 5.38
C PRO A 449 29.44 -35.20 4.74
N PHE A 450 28.20 -34.83 5.09
CA PHE A 450 26.90 -35.14 4.46
C PHE A 450 25.88 -34.09 4.98
N TRP A 451 24.84 -33.62 4.28
CA TRP A 451 24.40 -33.76 2.86
C TRP A 451 23.43 -32.59 2.50
N ILE A 452 22.97 -32.49 1.24
CA ILE A 452 21.89 -31.57 0.81
C ILE A 452 20.97 -32.31 -0.19
N PRO A 453 19.64 -32.34 0.03
CA PRO A 453 18.66 -32.59 -1.01
C PRO A 453 18.09 -31.26 -1.53
N ALA A 454 18.44 -30.88 -2.76
CA ALA A 454 17.75 -29.81 -3.46
C ALA A 454 16.37 -30.30 -3.94
N LEU A 455 15.31 -29.57 -3.62
CA LEU A 455 13.97 -29.81 -4.15
C LEU A 455 13.69 -28.79 -5.25
N MET A 456 13.70 -29.24 -6.51
CA MET A 456 13.41 -28.40 -7.67
C MET A 456 11.94 -27.97 -7.65
N ILE A 457 11.71 -26.67 -7.83
CA ILE A 457 10.43 -26.14 -8.25
C ILE A 457 10.29 -26.43 -9.75
N ILE A 458 9.36 -27.31 -10.13
CA ILE A 458 8.91 -27.42 -11.53
C ILE A 458 7.75 -26.44 -11.70
N GLY A 459 8.06 -25.25 -12.21
CA GLY A 459 7.04 -24.32 -12.67
C GLY A 459 6.44 -24.79 -13.99
N VAL A 460 5.12 -24.97 -14.03
CA VAL A 460 4.39 -25.15 -15.29
C VAL A 460 4.04 -23.78 -15.84
N ILE A 461 4.90 -23.26 -16.72
CA ILE A 461 4.58 -22.08 -17.53
C ILE A 461 4.02 -22.58 -18.86
N ILE A 462 2.72 -22.42 -19.07
CA ILE A 462 2.10 -22.62 -20.39
C ILE A 462 2.26 -21.32 -21.18
N PHE A 463 3.29 -21.27 -22.02
CA PHE A 463 3.33 -20.34 -23.13
C PHE A 463 2.40 -20.84 -24.25
N SER A 464 1.26 -20.19 -24.45
CA SER A 464 0.50 -20.24 -25.70
C SER A 464 0.45 -18.85 -26.32
N GLY A 465 1.56 -18.45 -26.92
CA GLY A 465 1.62 -17.21 -27.68
C GLY A 465 1.09 -17.38 -29.12
N ASN A 466 0.58 -16.26 -29.63
CA ASN A 466 0.63 -15.86 -31.03
C ASN A 466 -0.41 -16.45 -32.01
N ARG A 467 -1.40 -15.60 -32.35
CA ARG A 467 -1.85 -15.48 -33.74
C ARG A 467 -2.32 -14.05 -34.06
N ALA A 468 -1.36 -13.21 -34.45
CA ALA A 468 -1.66 -12.05 -35.30
C ALA A 468 -1.82 -12.48 -36.78
N MET A 469 -2.38 -11.58 -37.59
CA MET A 469 -2.56 -11.66 -39.06
C MET A 469 -3.66 -12.60 -39.57
N LYS A 470 -4.84 -12.00 -39.83
CA LYS A 470 -5.24 -11.74 -41.20
C LYS A 470 -5.81 -10.33 -41.34
#